data_AF-A0A970FLT1-F1
#
_entry.id   AF-A0A970FLT1-F1
#
_cell.length_a   1.000
_cell.length_b   1.000
_cell.length_c   1.000
_cell.angle_alpha   90.00
_cell.angle_beta   90.00
_cell.angle_gamma   90.00
#
_symmetry.space_group_name_H-M   'P 1'
#
loop_
_entity.id
_entity.type
_entity.pdbx_description
1 polymer ?
#
loop_
_entity_poly.entity_id
_entity_poly.type
_entity_poly.pdbx_seq_one_letter_code
_entity_poly.pdbx_strand_id
1 'polypeptide(L)' 'MAASFWDTEDLLGKFAKNSREEIQIKKVTKNSKTYIDIRTFWLDSKSDEYRPSQKGVTVPFEFLGELLSILESAE' A
#
# COMPACT_ATOMS: atom_id res chain seq x y z
N MET A 1 9.50 -14.09 13.06
CA MET A 1 9.18 -12.65 12.92
C MET A 1 9.46 -12.30 11.46
N ALA A 2 8.43 -12.15 10.63
CA ALA A 2 8.65 -11.81 9.22
C ALA A 2 9.29 -10.41 9.19
N ALA A 3 10.49 -10.29 8.65
CA ALA A 3 11.13 -8.99 8.51
C ALA A 3 10.23 -8.11 7.63
N SER A 4 9.73 -7.00 8.18
CA SER A 4 9.02 -6.00 7.40
C SER A 4 9.99 -5.50 6.32
N PHE A 5 9.57 -5.56 5.05
CA PHE A 5 10.40 -5.09 3.95
C PHE A 5 10.71 -3.60 4.09
N TRP A 6 9.73 -2.82 4.58
CA TRP A 6 9.85 -1.40 4.86
C TRP A 6 10.44 -1.14 6.25
N ASP A 7 11.15 -0.02 6.37
CA ASP A 7 11.71 0.43 7.64
C ASP A 7 10.61 1.06 8.52
N THR A 8 9.66 1.77 7.89
CA THR A 8 8.42 2.23 8.53
C THR A 8 7.23 2.05 7.60
N GLU A 9 6.05 1.80 8.18
CA GLU A 9 4.78 1.72 7.47
C GLU A 9 3.70 2.49 8.24
N ASP A 10 3.04 3.43 7.57
CA ASP A 10 1.94 4.22 8.10
C ASP A 10 0.71 4.06 7.18
N LEU A 11 -0.38 3.50 7.71
CA LEU A 11 -1.59 3.24 6.91
C LEU A 11 -2.38 4.54 6.72
N LEU A 12 -2.47 5.01 5.48
CA LEU A 12 -3.25 6.21 5.14
C LEU A 12 -4.73 5.89 4.93
N GLY A 13 -5.02 4.71 4.36
CA GLY A 13 -6.38 4.29 4.09
C GLY A 13 -6.44 2.90 3.47
N LYS A 14 -7.63 2.33 3.42
CA LYS A 14 -7.89 1.04 2.81
C LYS A 14 -9.33 0.87 2.36
N PHE A 15 -9.55 -0.01 1.39
CA PHE A 15 -10.88 -0.37 0.92
C PHE A 15 -10.93 -1.83 0.46
N ALA A 16 -12.11 -2.45 0.60
CA ALA A 16 -12.32 -3.82 0.16
C ALA A 16 -12.30 -3.91 -1.37
N LYS A 17 -11.53 -4.86 -1.90
CA LYS A 17 -11.54 -5.20 -3.32
C LYS A 17 -12.55 -6.31 -3.60
N ASN A 18 -12.67 -7.26 -2.69
CA ASN A 18 -13.68 -8.33 -2.67
C ASN A 18 -13.75 -8.94 -1.25
N SER A 19 -14.46 -10.06 -1.08
CA SER A 19 -14.66 -10.72 0.22
C SER A 19 -13.38 -11.26 0.87
N ARG A 20 -12.27 -11.38 0.13
CA ARG A 20 -11.00 -11.94 0.63
C ARG A 20 -9.78 -11.06 0.35
N GLU A 21 -9.95 -9.94 -0.33
CA GLU A 21 -8.87 -9.02 -0.66
C GLU A 21 -9.25 -7.58 -0.32
N GLU A 22 -8.31 -6.83 0.23
CA GLU A 22 -8.40 -5.38 0.41
C GLU A 22 -7.22 -4.69 -0.26
N ILE A 23 -7.40 -3.44 -0.68
CA ILE A 23 -6.31 -2.58 -1.12
C ILE A 23 -5.98 -1.67 0.05
N GLN A 24 -4.70 -1.67 0.45
CA GLN A 24 -4.17 -0.76 1.45
C GLN A 24 -3.27 0.26 0.76
N ILE A 25 -3.40 1.51 1.18
CA ILE A 25 -2.55 2.63 0.76
C ILE A 25 -1.76 3.06 2.00
N LYS A 26 -0.44 2.94 1.93
CA LYS A 26 0.46 3.24 3.03
C LYS A 26 1.52 4.25 2.63
N LYS A 27 1.90 5.13 3.56
CA LYS A 27 3.15 5.88 3.48
C LYS A 27 4.25 5.02 4.11
N VAL A 28 5.30 4.72 3.36
CA VAL A 28 6.36 3.81 3.78
C VAL A 28 7.72 4.46 3.60
N THR A 29 8.72 4.00 4.36
CA THR A 29 10.11 4.42 4.18
C THR A 29 11.06 3.25 3.98
N LYS A 30 12.08 3.46 3.13
CA LYS A 30 13.20 2.53 2.94
C LYS A 30 14.48 3.31 2.70
N ASN A 31 15.53 3.02 3.47
CA ASN A 31 16.85 3.64 3.29
C ASN A 31 16.75 5.18 3.18
N SER A 32 16.00 5.80 4.10
CA SER A 32 15.73 7.24 4.15
C SER A 32 14.93 7.84 2.98
N LYS A 33 14.40 7.00 2.08
CA LYS A 33 13.48 7.43 1.01
C LYS A 33 12.04 7.14 1.41
N THR A 34 11.14 8.06 1.06
CA THR A 34 9.70 7.93 1.34
C THR A 34 8.95 7.53 0.08
N TYR A 35 7.94 6.70 0.24
CA TYR A 35 7.09 6.21 -0.84
C TYR A 35 5.63 6.14 -0.40
N ILE A 36 4.73 6.09 -1.37
CA ILE A 36 3.36 5.63 -1.20
C ILE A 36 3.26 4.23 -1.80
N ASP A 37 2.98 3.22 -0.97
CA ASP A 37 2.72 1.85 -1.42
C ASP A 37 1.21 1.62 -1.53
N ILE A 38 0.76 1.25 -2.72
CA ILE A 38 -0.63 0.89 -3.02
C ILE A 38 -0.63 -0.58 -3.37
N ARG A 39 -1.13 -1.43 -2.48
CA ARG A 39 -0.96 -2.88 -2.60
C ARG A 39 -2.22 -3.64 -2.23
N THR A 40 -2.46 -4.74 -2.95
CA THR A 40 -3.51 -5.70 -2.61
C THR A 40 -3.01 -6.60 -1.49
N PHE A 41 -3.80 -6.72 -0.43
CA PHE A 41 -3.63 -7.65 0.67
C PHE A 41 -4.72 -8.73 0.58
N TRP A 42 -4.35 -9.97 0.86
CA TRP A 42 -5.26 -11.10 0.89
C TRP A 42 -5.42 -11.61 2.32
N LEU A 43 -6.64 -12.04 2.67
CA LEU A 43 -6.94 -12.61 3.97
C LEU A 43 -6.37 -14.03 4.05
N ASP A 44 -5.44 -14.26 4.98
CA ASP A 44 -4.89 -15.58 5.24
C ASP A 44 -5.88 -16.43 6.04
N SER A 45 -6.40 -17.50 5.43
CA SER A 45 -7.42 -18.36 6.05
C SER A 45 -6.94 -19.11 7.31
N LYS A 46 -5.63 -19.11 7.61
CA LYS A 46 -5.08 -19.80 8.78
C LYS A 46 -4.83 -18.84 9.95
N SER A 47 -4.50 -17.58 9.67
CA SER A 47 -4.23 -16.58 10.70
C SER A 47 -5.28 -15.48 10.81
N ASP A 48 -6.27 -15.43 9.91
CA ASP A 48 -7.25 -14.34 9.79
C ASP A 48 -6.60 -12.95 9.67
N GLU A 49 -5.37 -12.92 9.12
CA GLU A 49 -4.58 -11.71 8.95
C GLU A 49 -4.42 -11.37 7.47
N TYR A 50 -4.42 -10.07 7.16
CA TYR A 50 -4.16 -9.58 5.83
C TYR A 50 -2.67 -9.62 5.51
N ARG A 51 -2.30 -10.35 4.45
CA ARG A 51 -0.93 -10.47 3.97
C ARG A 51 -0.73 -9.71 2.66
N PRO A 52 0.41 -9.03 2.48
CA PRO A 52 0.69 -8.33 1.23
C PRO A 52 0.82 -9.33 0.09
N SER A 53 0.26 -9.00 -1.07
CA SER A 53 0.50 -9.73 -2.32
C SER A 53 1.60 -9.07 -3.15
N GLN A 54 2.05 -9.78 -4.19
CA GLN A 54 2.92 -9.20 -5.22
C GLN A 54 2.20 -8.15 -6.08
N LYS A 55 0.86 -8.06 -6.01
CA LYS A 55 0.06 -7.08 -6.75
C LYS A 55 0.06 -5.75 -6.00
N GLY A 56 0.90 -4.83 -6.44
CA GLY A 56 0.94 -3.47 -5.92
C GLY A 56 1.90 -2.61 -6.71
N VAL A 57 1.80 -1.31 -6.51
CA VAL A 57 2.71 -0.32 -7.05
C VAL A 57 3.22 0.55 -5.91
N THR A 58 4.48 0.93 -6.00
CA THR A 58 5.12 1.84 -5.06
C THR A 58 5.47 3.11 -5.82
N VAL A 59 4.95 4.24 -5.36
CA VAL A 59 5.16 5.55 -5.97
C VAL A 59 6.16 6.33 -5.11
N PRO A 60 7.31 6.78 -5.67
CA PRO A 60 8.21 7.67 -4.96
C PRO A 60 7.49 8.94 -4.52
N PHE A 61 7.74 9.40 -3.28
CA PHE A 61 7.01 10.52 -2.70
C PHE A 61 7.16 11.84 -3.49
N GLU A 62 8.24 11.99 -4.25
CA GLU A 62 8.46 13.13 -5.16
C GLU A 62 7.38 13.25 -6.25
N PHE A 63 6.76 12.14 -6.68
CA PHE A 63 5.70 12.12 -7.68
C PHE A 63 4.29 12.18 -7.09
N LEU A 64 4.15 12.36 -5.77
CA LEU A 64 2.84 12.36 -5.12
C LEU A 64 1.93 13.48 -5.64
N GLY A 65 2.48 14.68 -5.85
CA GLY A 65 1.69 15.81 -6.38
C GLY A 65 1.15 15.55 -7.79
N GLU A 66 1.96 14.91 -8.65
CA GLU A 66 1.55 14.53 -10.00
C GLU A 66 0.48 13.43 -9.97
N LEU A 67 0.67 12.41 -9.13
CA LEU A 67 -0.32 11.35 -8.93
C LEU A 67 -1.68 11.93 -8.49
N LEU A 68 -1.68 12.84 -7.51
CA LEU A 68 -2.92 13.48 -7.04
C LEU A 68 -3.60 14.26 -8.17
N SER A 69 -2.84 15.07 -8.91
CA SER A 69 -3.37 15.84 -10.05
C SER A 69 -4.02 14.94 -11.11
N ILE A 70 -3.41 13.80 -11.42
CA ILE A 70 -3.97 12.81 -12.36
C ILE A 70 -5.26 12.21 -11.82
N LEU A 71 -5.29 11.82 -10.54
CA LEU A 71 -6.47 11.22 -9.91
C LEU A 71 -7.63 12.21 -9.81
N GLU A 72 -7.36 13.46 -9.44
CA GLU A 72 -8.36 14.54 -9.39
C GLU A 72 -8.95 14.81 -10.78
N SER A 73 -8.16 14.69 -11.85
CA SER A 73 -8.66 14.88 -13.23
C SER A 73 -9.55 13.73 -13.74
N ALA A 74 -9.59 12.61 -13.03
CA ALA A 74 -10.40 11.44 -13.40
C ALA A 74 -11.80 11.46 -12.78
N GLU A 75 -12.09 12.42 -11.89
CA GLU A 75 -13.43 12.72 -11.34
C GLU A 75 -14.18 13.72 -12.23
#